data_AF-A0A246BTI7-F1
#
_entry.id   AF-A0A246BTI7-F1
#
_cell.length_a   1.000
_cell.length_b   1.000
_cell.length_c   1.000
_cell.angle_alpha   90.00
_cell.angle_beta   90.00
_cell.angle_gamma   90.00
#
_symmetry.space_group_name_H-M   'P 1'
#
loop_
_entity.id
_entity.type
_entity.pdbx_description
1 polymer ?
#
loop_
_entity_poly.entity_id
_entity_poly.type
_entity_poly.pdbx_seq_one_letter_code
_entity_poly.pdbx_strand_id
1 'polypeptide(L)'
;MPRRNPKRPWHEQARHLTPDAFYNQIRTWTDANLNAAQADAHHLPQEHREYLQAEHAHRHRNDHRDPWATVTTLYSPQAWTTHLKTWTLTRLQQGQAHLNRLPDEYARALKAQYQYRRDHPWIKDHA
;
A
#
# COMPACT_ATOMS: atom_id res chain seq x y z
N MET A 1 -22.17 -21.43 26.43
CA MET A 1 -22.61 -20.10 25.94
C MET A 1 -22.06 -19.90 24.54
N PRO A 2 -22.85 -19.98 23.45
CA PRO A 2 -22.33 -19.64 22.13
C PRO A 2 -22.12 -18.13 22.08
N ARG A 3 -20.87 -17.70 21.89
CA ARG A 3 -20.53 -16.28 21.68
C ARG A 3 -21.21 -15.86 20.37
N ARG A 4 -22.29 -15.08 20.46
CA ARG A 4 -22.87 -14.38 19.31
C ARG A 4 -21.77 -13.48 18.74
N ASN A 5 -21.17 -13.91 17.63
CA ASN A 5 -20.27 -13.08 16.86
C ASN A 5 -21.09 -11.85 16.43
N PRO A 6 -20.68 -10.61 16.78
CA PRO A 6 -21.47 -9.44 16.43
C PRO A 6 -21.57 -9.40 14.91
N LYS A 7 -22.81 -9.47 14.38
CA LYS A 7 -23.09 -9.23 12.96
C LYS A 7 -22.43 -7.90 12.60
N ARG A 8 -21.29 -7.94 11.91
CA ARG A 8 -20.63 -6.74 11.44
C ARG A 8 -21.49 -6.18 10.29
N PRO A 9 -21.95 -4.92 10.37
CA PRO A 9 -22.92 -4.35 9.42
C PRO A 9 -22.50 -4.47 7.95
N TRP A 10 -21.20 -4.51 7.69
CA TRP A 10 -20.65 -4.55 6.34
C TRP A 10 -20.85 -5.91 5.64
N HIS A 11 -21.03 -7.02 6.37
CA HIS A 11 -21.26 -8.35 5.76
C HIS A 11 -22.60 -8.42 5.03
N GLU A 12 -23.66 -7.86 5.63
CA GLU A 12 -24.99 -7.84 4.99
C GLU A 12 -24.98 -6.91 3.78
N GLN A 13 -24.32 -5.76 3.87
CA GLN A 13 -24.11 -4.86 2.73
C GLN A 13 -23.34 -5.56 1.59
N ALA A 14 -22.22 -6.22 1.89
CA ALA A 14 -21.39 -6.90 0.90
C ALA A 14 -22.15 -8.00 0.13
N ARG A 15 -23.07 -8.71 0.80
CA ARG A 15 -23.90 -9.76 0.18
C ARG A 15 -24.95 -9.22 -0.79
N HIS A 16 -25.35 -7.97 -0.64
CA HIS A 16 -26.31 -7.31 -1.53
C HIS A 16 -25.64 -6.58 -2.71
N LEU A 17 -24.31 -6.52 -2.72
CA LEU A 17 -23.53 -5.94 -3.81
C LEU A 17 -23.19 -6.99 -4.86
N THR A 18 -23.20 -6.58 -6.13
CA THR A 18 -22.56 -7.35 -7.19
C THR A 18 -21.06 -7.48 -6.91
N PRO A 19 -20.38 -8.53 -7.41
CA PRO A 19 -18.96 -8.72 -7.19
C PRO A 19 -18.12 -7.49 -7.61
N ASP A 20 -18.47 -6.85 -8.73
CA ASP A 20 -17.81 -5.62 -9.21
C ASP A 20 -18.02 -4.41 -8.30
N ALA A 21 -19.24 -4.23 -7.77
CA ALA A 21 -19.54 -3.14 -6.84
C ALA A 21 -18.81 -3.34 -5.51
N PHE A 22 -18.71 -4.59 -5.05
CA PHE A 22 -17.91 -4.94 -3.89
C PHE A 22 -16.41 -4.71 -4.14
N TYR A 23 -15.89 -5.10 -5.31
CA TYR A 23 -14.49 -4.87 -5.68
C TYR A 23 -14.13 -3.36 -5.69
N ASN A 24 -14.99 -2.52 -6.28
CA ASN A 24 -14.80 -1.07 -6.27
C ASN A 24 -14.82 -0.48 -4.85
N GLN A 25 -15.64 -1.04 -3.96
CA GLN A 25 -15.70 -0.61 -2.58
C GLN A 25 -14.41 -0.97 -1.81
N ILE A 26 -13.93 -2.22 -1.91
CA ILE A 26 -12.74 -2.66 -1.17
C ILE A 26 -11.45 -1.92 -1.61
N ARG A 27 -11.40 -1.43 -2.85
CA ARG A 27 -10.28 -0.59 -3.33
C ARG A 27 -10.15 0.73 -2.59
N THR A 28 -11.23 1.22 -1.99
CA THR A 28 -11.22 2.46 -1.18
C THR A 28 -10.90 2.21 0.29
N TRP A 29 -10.85 0.94 0.71
CA TRP A 29 -10.59 0.61 2.12
C TRP A 29 -9.14 0.86 2.50
N THR A 30 -8.93 1.17 3.77
CA THR A 30 -7.59 1.21 4.37
C THR A 30 -7.06 -0.22 4.55
N ASP A 31 -5.74 -0.36 4.69
CA ASP A 31 -5.12 -1.69 4.89
C ASP A 31 -5.58 -2.34 6.20
N ALA A 32 -5.85 -1.53 7.23
CA ALA A 32 -6.44 -2.01 8.48
C ALA A 32 -7.84 -2.62 8.24
N ASN A 33 -8.67 -2.00 7.41
CA ASN A 33 -10.01 -2.50 7.08
C ASN A 33 -9.94 -3.74 6.19
N LEU A 34 -9.01 -3.81 5.24
CA LEU A 34 -8.77 -5.00 4.42
C LEU A 34 -8.29 -6.19 5.27
N ASN A 35 -7.32 -5.97 6.18
CA ASN A 35 -6.84 -6.99 7.10
C ASN A 35 -7.96 -7.51 8.03
N ALA A 36 -8.77 -6.60 8.58
CA ALA A 36 -9.90 -6.95 9.43
C ALA A 36 -10.99 -7.71 8.66
N ALA A 37 -11.27 -7.32 7.42
CA ALA A 37 -12.24 -8.00 6.56
C ALA A 37 -11.76 -9.37 6.10
N GLN A 38 -10.45 -9.55 5.89
CA GLN A 38 -9.86 -10.83 5.50
C GLN A 38 -10.01 -11.89 6.59
N ALA A 39 -9.85 -11.51 7.85
CA ALA A 39 -10.05 -12.41 9.00
C ALA A 39 -11.49 -12.98 9.06
N ASP A 40 -12.47 -12.19 8.61
CA ASP A 40 -13.89 -12.53 8.65
C ASP A 40 -14.47 -12.94 7.27
N ALA A 41 -13.62 -13.05 6.24
CA ALA A 41 -14.03 -13.23 4.85
C ALA A 41 -14.84 -14.51 4.60
N HIS A 42 -14.71 -15.52 5.47
CA HIS A 42 -15.44 -16.79 5.39
C HIS A 42 -16.96 -16.64 5.42
N HIS A 43 -17.49 -15.47 5.83
CA HIS A 43 -18.92 -15.16 5.79
C HIS A 43 -19.42 -14.53 4.48
N LEU A 44 -18.53 -14.27 3.52
CA LEU A 44 -18.86 -13.68 2.22
C LEU A 44 -19.09 -14.75 1.14
N PRO A 45 -19.83 -14.43 0.07
CA PRO A 45 -19.89 -15.25 -1.14
C PRO A 45 -18.48 -15.52 -1.70
N GLN A 46 -18.31 -16.62 -2.43
CA GLN A 46 -17.00 -17.03 -2.96
C GLN A 46 -16.32 -15.96 -3.80
N GLU A 47 -17.04 -15.36 -4.74
CA GLU A 47 -16.50 -14.35 -5.65
C GLU A 47 -15.98 -13.12 -4.87
N HIS A 48 -16.73 -12.66 -3.87
CA HIS A 48 -16.31 -11.56 -2.98
C HIS A 48 -15.05 -11.90 -2.17
N ARG A 49 -14.91 -13.16 -1.74
CA ARG A 49 -13.68 -13.62 -1.05
C ARG A 49 -12.48 -13.58 -1.97
N GLU A 50 -12.64 -13.99 -3.22
CA GLU A 50 -11.58 -14.00 -4.22
C GLU A 50 -11.11 -12.56 -4.52
N TYR A 51 -12.03 -11.62 -4.69
CA TYR A 51 -11.70 -10.20 -4.86
C TYR A 51 -10.99 -9.60 -3.64
N LEU A 52 -11.46 -9.92 -2.43
CA LEU A 52 -10.84 -9.44 -1.20
C LEU A 52 -9.42 -9.99 -1.02
N GLN A 53 -9.21 -11.29 -1.28
CA GLN A 53 -7.89 -11.91 -1.24
C GLN A 53 -6.96 -11.36 -2.33
N ALA A 54 -7.47 -11.13 -3.54
CA ALA A 54 -6.68 -10.58 -4.63
C ALA A 54 -6.20 -9.15 -4.33
N GLU A 55 -7.08 -8.31 -3.80
CA GLU A 55 -6.73 -6.93 -3.38
C GLU A 55 -5.75 -6.94 -2.21
N HIS A 56 -5.97 -7.79 -1.21
CA HIS A 56 -5.05 -7.94 -0.08
C HIS A 56 -3.68 -8.44 -0.52
N ALA A 57 -3.63 -9.49 -1.35
CA ALA A 57 -2.38 -10.00 -1.91
C ALA A 57 -1.70 -8.98 -2.83
N HIS A 58 -2.46 -8.12 -3.52
CA HIS A 58 -1.91 -7.03 -4.32
C HIS A 58 -1.28 -5.95 -3.42
N ARG A 59 -1.96 -5.53 -2.35
CA ARG A 59 -1.44 -4.54 -1.40
C ARG A 59 -0.26 -5.07 -0.61
N HIS A 60 -0.35 -6.28 -0.08
CA HIS A 60 0.75 -6.92 0.64
C HIS A 60 1.98 -7.14 -0.27
N ARG A 61 1.78 -7.44 -1.56
CA ARG A 61 2.88 -7.49 -2.55
C ARG A 61 3.48 -6.11 -2.85
N ASN A 62 2.72 -5.06 -2.61
CA ASN A 62 3.14 -3.68 -2.78
C ASN A 62 3.57 -3.00 -1.47
N ASP A 63 3.35 -3.60 -0.30
CA ASP A 63 3.79 -3.06 1.01
C ASP A 63 5.32 -3.01 1.10
N HIS A 64 6.04 -3.97 0.53
CA HIS A 64 7.49 -3.87 0.37
C HIS A 64 7.92 -3.00 -0.82
N ARG A 65 6.97 -2.60 -1.68
CA ARG A 65 7.19 -1.48 -2.60
C ARG A 65 6.92 -0.15 -1.93
N ASP A 66 6.43 -0.14 -0.70
CA ASP A 66 6.27 1.07 0.08
C ASP A 66 7.65 1.61 0.45
N PRO A 67 8.04 2.76 -0.11
CA PRO A 67 9.26 3.46 0.25
C PRO A 67 9.56 3.54 1.76
N TRP A 68 8.54 3.67 2.60
CA TRP A 68 8.72 3.93 4.04
C TRP A 68 9.05 2.66 4.83
N ALA A 69 8.52 1.50 4.42
CA ALA A 69 8.96 0.20 4.93
C ALA A 69 10.43 -0.08 4.61
N THR A 70 10.92 0.48 3.49
CA THR A 70 12.32 0.35 3.09
C THR A 70 13.27 1.16 3.99
N VAL A 71 12.81 2.25 4.62
CA VAL A 71 13.64 3.01 5.59
C VAL A 71 13.85 2.22 6.88
N THR A 72 12.83 1.47 7.33
CA THR A 72 12.97 0.59 8.49
C THR A 72 13.87 -0.62 8.23
N THR A 73 14.03 -1.05 6.97
CA THR A 73 14.92 -2.16 6.61
C THR A 73 16.34 -1.71 6.24
N LEU A 74 16.49 -0.50 5.71
CA LEU A 74 17.80 0.09 5.41
C LEU A 74 18.26 0.93 6.61
N TYR A 75 18.91 0.25 7.56
CA TYR A 75 19.49 0.82 8.79
C TYR A 75 20.59 1.88 8.57
N SER A 76 20.85 2.32 7.32
CA SER A 76 21.76 3.41 7.04
C SER A 76 21.24 4.36 5.95
N PRO A 77 21.45 5.69 6.11
CA PRO A 77 21.13 6.68 5.08
C PRO A 77 21.85 6.42 3.74
N GLN A 78 23.01 5.77 3.77
CA GLN A 78 23.79 5.47 2.57
C GLN A 78 23.23 4.30 1.75
N ALA A 79 22.72 3.27 2.42
CA ALA A 79 21.98 2.20 1.75
C ALA A 79 20.66 2.74 1.17
N TRP A 80 19.97 3.60 1.92
CA TRP A 80 18.75 4.29 1.47
C TRP A 80 18.98 5.12 0.21
N THR A 81 19.96 6.02 0.20
CA THR A 81 20.28 6.84 -0.98
C THR A 81 20.66 6.02 -2.20
N THR A 82 21.35 4.89 -2.01
CA THR A 82 21.66 3.95 -3.10
C THR A 82 20.39 3.32 -3.66
N HIS A 83 19.47 2.92 -2.78
CA HIS A 83 18.19 2.36 -3.18
C HIS A 83 17.30 3.39 -3.92
N LEU A 84 17.28 4.64 -3.46
CA LEU A 84 16.53 5.74 -4.10
C LEU A 84 16.95 5.98 -5.55
N LYS A 85 18.20 5.70 -5.92
CA LYS A 85 18.67 5.82 -7.32
C LYS A 85 17.99 4.83 -8.26
N THR A 86 17.48 3.72 -7.73
CA THR A 86 16.75 2.72 -8.52
C THR A 86 15.28 3.08 -8.74
N TRP A 87 14.77 4.10 -8.06
CA TRP A 87 13.37 4.47 -8.17
C TRP A 87 13.08 5.30 -9.40
N THR A 88 11.88 5.16 -9.93
CA THR A 88 11.35 5.99 -11.01
C THR A 88 11.00 7.40 -10.53
N LEU A 89 10.87 8.36 -11.44
CA LEU A 89 10.51 9.74 -11.05
C LEU A 89 9.12 9.78 -10.37
N THR A 90 8.17 9.02 -10.92
CA THR A 90 6.84 8.84 -10.33
C THR A 90 6.90 8.30 -8.91
N ARG A 91 7.80 7.35 -8.64
CA ARG A 91 7.94 6.75 -7.30
C ARG A 91 8.58 7.72 -6.32
N LEU A 92 9.58 8.50 -6.76
CA LEU A 92 10.14 9.59 -5.96
C LEU A 92 9.08 10.67 -5.66
N GLN A 93 8.21 10.99 -6.62
CA GLN A 93 7.10 11.94 -6.44
C GLN A 93 6.08 11.44 -5.41
N GLN A 94 5.67 10.18 -5.51
CA GLN A 94 4.81 9.55 -4.50
C GLN A 94 5.45 9.64 -3.11
N GLY A 95 6.77 9.48 -3.02
CA GLY A 95 7.49 9.64 -1.76
C GLY A 95 7.57 11.04 -1.19
N GLN A 96 7.48 12.07 -2.02
CA GLN A 96 7.40 13.43 -1.50
C GLN A 96 6.14 13.67 -0.65
N ALA A 97 5.02 12.99 -0.95
CA ALA A 97 3.79 13.10 -0.17
C ALA A 97 3.91 12.53 1.27
N HIS A 98 4.95 11.73 1.52
CA HIS A 98 5.16 11.02 2.79
C HIS A 98 6.42 11.46 3.55
N LEU A 99 7.02 12.59 3.19
CA LEU A 99 8.23 13.12 3.85
C LEU A 99 8.06 13.27 5.37
N ASN A 100 6.85 13.61 5.83
CA ASN A 100 6.54 13.76 7.26
C ASN A 100 6.59 12.46 8.07
N ARG A 101 6.66 11.29 7.40
CA ARG A 101 6.78 9.97 8.05
C ARG A 101 8.22 9.48 8.13
N LEU A 102 9.16 10.19 7.51
CA LEU A 102 10.56 9.83 7.46
C LEU A 102 11.35 10.61 8.50
N PRO A 103 12.40 10.02 9.11
CA PRO A 103 13.40 10.80 9.82
C PRO A 103 14.01 11.85 8.88
N ASP A 104 14.37 13.01 9.42
CA ASP A 104 14.80 14.18 8.65
C ASP A 104 15.91 13.89 7.63
N GLU A 105 16.89 13.05 7.99
CA GLU A 105 18.01 12.69 7.11
C GLU A 105 17.53 11.92 5.88
N TYR A 106 16.58 11.00 6.05
CA TYR A 106 16.01 10.19 4.98
C TYR A 106 15.06 11.02 4.11
N ALA A 107 14.31 11.94 4.72
CA ALA A 107 13.46 12.90 4.02
C ALA A 107 14.30 13.83 3.12
N ARG A 108 15.42 14.35 3.64
CA ARG A 108 16.36 15.18 2.86
C ARG A 108 16.95 14.40 1.68
N ALA A 109 17.38 13.16 1.91
CA ALA A 109 17.90 12.28 0.87
C ALA A 109 16.87 12.04 -0.26
N LEU A 110 15.62 11.76 0.11
CA LEU A 110 14.52 11.57 -0.84
C LEU A 110 14.25 12.84 -1.67
N LYS A 111 14.19 14.01 -1.01
CA LYS A 111 13.97 15.29 -1.67
C LYS A 111 15.10 15.61 -2.65
N ALA A 112 16.35 15.41 -2.24
CA ALA A 112 17.52 15.63 -3.08
C ALA A 112 17.50 14.72 -4.32
N GLN A 113 17.19 13.43 -4.16
CA GLN A 113 17.13 12.50 -5.28
C GLN A 113 15.99 12.83 -6.24
N TYR A 114 14.80 13.19 -5.73
CA TYR A 114 13.70 13.65 -6.58
C TYR A 114 14.10 14.87 -7.42
N GLN A 115 14.70 15.87 -6.78
CA GLN A 115 15.07 17.12 -7.44
C GLN A 115 16.14 16.87 -8.50
N TYR A 116 17.15 16.05 -8.18
CA TYR A 116 18.13 15.58 -9.15
C TYR A 116 17.50 14.90 -10.37
N ARG A 117 16.58 13.95 -10.17
CA ARG A 117 15.89 13.23 -11.27
C ARG A 117 14.97 14.14 -12.09
N ARG A 118 14.31 15.10 -11.44
CA ARG A 118 13.46 16.10 -12.11
C ARG A 118 14.27 17.00 -13.04
N ASP A 119 15.45 17.42 -12.60
CA ASP A 119 16.31 18.32 -13.36
C ASP A 119 17.12 17.58 -14.46
N HIS A 120 17.18 16.24 -14.41
CA HIS A 120 17.89 15.38 -15.36
C HIS A 120 16.96 14.31 -15.99
N PRO A 121 15.97 14.72 -16.80
CA PRO A 121 14.91 13.82 -17.32
C PRO A 121 15.40 12.73 -18.29
N TRP A 122 16.63 12.83 -18.81
CA TRP A 122 17.26 11.82 -19.68
C TRP A 122 17.77 10.59 -18.91
N ILE A 123 17.84 10.64 -17.58
CA ILE A 123 18.19 9.48 -16.75
C ILE A 123 16.98 8.55 -16.78
N LYS A 124 17.00 7.59 -17.71
CA LYS A 124 15.92 6.63 -17.95
C LYS A 124 15.40 6.06 -16.63
N ASP A 125 14.07 6.02 -16.53
CA ASP A 125 13.39 5.16 -15.57
C ASP A 125 13.73 3.72 -15.96
N HIS A 126 14.77 3.15 -15.34
CA HIS A 126 15.01 1.72 -15.39
C HIS A 126 13.85 1.06 -14.62
N ALA A 127 12.80 0.70 -15.35
CA ALA A 127 11.68 -0.11 -14.86
C ALA A 127 12.08 -1.59 -14.76
#